data_AF-A0A0G1NGE5-F1
#
_entry.id   AF-A0A0G1NGE5-F1
#
_cell.length_a   1.000
_cell.length_b   1.000
_cell.length_c   1.000
_cell.angle_alpha   90.00
_cell.angle_beta   90.00
_cell.angle_gamma   90.00
#
_symmetry.space_group_name_H-M   'P 1'
#
loop_
_entity.id
_entity.type
_entity.pdbx_description
1 polymer ?
#
loop_
_entity_poly.entity_id
_entity_poly.type
_entity_poly.pdbx_seq_one_letter_code
_entity_poly.pdbx_strand_id
1 'polypeptide(L)'
;MNISKESLDFHRNLRGKLKVVSKVNLKNKKNLSLAYTPGVAEPVKAIAKDINAVYKYTIKGNSVAVITDGSAVLGLGNVGPEAALPVMEGKAVIFKEFAGIDAFPICLATQDAKEIIRTVKILSPTFGAINLEDISAPRCFEIEEALQDIGIPVFHDAGTAIAKLLRFPNEVIICDSKGIINKKRTDLNKYKKGLAKITNSRGVKGSLSDALVGADVFIGVSKPNILTTEMIKTMNVKPIIFAMANPIPEVMPDKAKRVGAFIVATGRSDFPNQVNNALVFPGIFRGALDARASRITPTMKVSVAKALAGLVKNPTRQKILPPLKDPRIVPTIARAIREVIK
;
A
#
# COMPACT_ATOMS: atom_id res chain seq x y z
N MET A 1 12.87 -28.04 1.20
CA MET A 1 12.63 -27.10 2.32
C MET A 1 11.14 -26.81 2.36
N ASN A 2 10.50 -27.00 3.52
CA ASN A 2 9.07 -26.70 3.69
C ASN A 2 8.95 -25.27 4.22
N ILE A 3 8.83 -24.30 3.31
CA ILE A 3 8.75 -22.86 3.59
C ILE A 3 7.66 -22.56 4.64
N SER A 4 6.57 -23.31 4.65
CA SER A 4 5.49 -23.13 5.63
C SER A 4 5.96 -23.40 7.06
N LYS A 5 6.65 -24.54 7.27
CA LYS A 5 7.20 -24.90 8.59
C LYS A 5 8.26 -23.89 9.03
N GLU A 6 9.17 -23.53 8.14
CA GLU A 6 10.22 -22.53 8.41
C GLU A 6 9.63 -21.17 8.82
N SER A 7 8.55 -20.73 8.16
CA SER A 7 7.84 -19.51 8.51
C SER A 7 7.22 -19.57 9.92
N LEU A 8 6.58 -20.69 10.29
CA LEU A 8 5.99 -20.86 11.62
C LEU A 8 7.05 -20.87 12.72
N ASP A 9 8.15 -21.61 12.51
CA ASP A 9 9.25 -21.69 13.46
C ASP A 9 9.93 -20.33 13.63
N PHE A 10 10.11 -19.57 12.55
CA PHE A 10 10.65 -18.20 12.59
C PHE A 10 9.82 -17.28 13.51
N HIS A 11 8.49 -17.25 13.36
CA HIS A 11 7.63 -16.41 14.19
C HIS A 11 7.59 -16.88 15.65
N ARG A 12 7.57 -18.21 15.87
CA ARG A 12 7.55 -18.80 17.21
C ARG A 12 8.81 -18.48 18.01
N ASN A 13 9.98 -18.63 17.38
CA ASN A 13 11.27 -18.43 18.05
C ASN A 13 11.50 -16.98 18.45
N LEU A 14 10.97 -16.02 17.67
CA LEU A 14 11.11 -14.59 17.96
C LEU A 14 9.97 -14.01 18.82
N ARG A 15 8.86 -14.76 18.98
CA ARG A 15 7.59 -14.29 19.60
C ARG A 15 7.06 -13.03 18.92
N GLY A 16 6.90 -13.11 17.60
CA GLY A 16 6.60 -11.95 16.76
C GLY A 16 7.87 -11.29 16.21
N LYS A 17 7.70 -10.23 15.41
CA LYS A 17 8.80 -9.62 14.64
C LYS A 17 9.23 -8.25 15.14
N LEU A 18 8.51 -7.68 16.11
CA LEU A 18 8.75 -6.35 16.63
C LEU A 18 9.19 -6.37 18.09
N LYS A 19 9.97 -5.37 18.46
CA LYS A 19 10.30 -5.06 19.86
C LYS A 19 10.37 -3.55 20.03
N VAL A 20 9.99 -3.06 21.20
CA VAL A 20 10.18 -1.66 21.58
C VAL A 20 11.55 -1.52 22.23
N VAL A 21 12.36 -0.58 21.74
CA VAL A 21 13.70 -0.30 22.29
C VAL A 21 13.75 1.15 22.72
N SER A 22 14.21 1.41 23.95
CA SER A 22 14.41 2.76 24.45
C SER A 22 15.54 3.46 23.69
N LYS A 23 15.29 4.71 23.26
CA LYS A 23 16.33 5.63 22.73
C LYS A 23 17.20 6.23 23.84
N VAL A 24 16.81 6.07 25.10
CA VAL A 24 17.49 6.63 26.27
C VAL A 24 18.01 5.51 27.17
N ASN A 25 19.26 5.64 27.60
CA ASN A 25 19.89 4.71 28.53
C ASN A 25 19.68 5.16 29.98
N LEU A 26 18.88 4.42 30.74
CA LEU A 26 18.49 4.75 32.13
C LEU A 26 19.48 4.22 33.18
N LYS A 27 20.79 4.29 32.91
CA LYS A 27 21.84 3.80 33.83
C LYS A 27 22.13 4.74 35.02
N ASN A 28 21.71 6.00 34.98
CA ASN A 28 22.00 6.97 36.03
C ASN A 28 20.78 7.83 36.39
N LYS A 29 20.82 8.41 37.60
CA LYS A 29 19.73 9.24 38.15
C LYS A 29 19.40 10.44 37.26
N LYS A 30 20.42 11.08 36.66
CA LYS A 30 20.24 12.23 35.75
C LYS A 30 19.37 11.85 34.55
N ASN A 31 19.69 10.75 33.86
CA ASN A 31 18.93 10.29 32.70
C ASN A 31 17.51 9.87 33.07
N LEU A 32 17.32 9.23 34.23
CA LEU A 32 15.99 8.92 34.74
C LEU A 32 15.16 10.18 34.99
N SER A 33 15.75 11.19 35.64
CA SER A 33 15.09 12.47 35.90
C SER A 33 14.79 13.30 34.65
N LEU A 34 15.52 13.09 33.55
CA LEU A 34 15.25 13.75 32.26
C LEU A 34 14.18 13.00 31.44
N ALA A 35 14.25 11.67 31.40
CA ALA A 35 13.30 10.84 30.66
C ALA A 35 11.93 10.73 31.34
N TYR A 36 11.89 10.91 32.66
CA TYR A 36 10.69 10.86 33.47
C TYR A 36 10.63 12.06 34.43
N THR A 37 10.07 11.91 35.62
CA THR A 37 9.93 13.01 36.57
C THR A 37 11.27 13.41 37.22
N PRO A 38 11.50 14.72 37.45
CA PRO A 38 10.62 15.84 37.11
C PRO A 38 10.77 16.39 35.67
N GLY A 39 11.82 16.01 34.93
CA GLY A 39 12.21 16.65 33.66
C GLY A 39 11.20 16.52 32.53
N VAL A 40 10.42 15.44 32.48
CA VAL A 40 9.35 15.23 31.49
C VAL A 40 8.27 16.32 31.53
N ALA A 41 8.16 17.09 32.61
CA ALA A 41 7.23 18.21 32.70
C ALA A 41 7.55 19.33 31.68
N GLU A 42 8.81 19.52 31.31
CA GLU A 42 9.22 20.60 30.39
C GLU A 42 8.73 20.40 28.94
N PRO A 43 8.91 19.23 28.29
CA PRO A 43 8.29 18.99 26.99
C PRO A 43 6.76 19.02 27.05
N VAL A 44 6.13 18.60 28.16
CA VAL A 44 4.67 18.73 28.35
C VAL A 44 4.23 20.20 28.31
N LYS A 45 4.89 21.08 29.10
CA LYS A 45 4.61 22.52 29.09
C LYS A 45 4.86 23.15 27.72
N ALA A 46 5.91 22.73 27.02
CA ALA A 46 6.22 23.22 25.68
C ALA A 46 5.12 22.85 24.68
N ILE A 47 4.63 21.60 24.71
CA ILE A 47 3.54 21.13 23.85
C ILE A 47 2.20 21.79 24.20
N ALA A 48 1.93 22.04 25.49
CA ALA A 48 0.73 22.74 25.92
C ALA A 48 0.69 24.20 25.43
N LYS A 49 1.85 24.84 25.22
CA LYS A 49 1.97 26.19 24.66
C LYS A 49 1.92 26.21 23.12
N ASP A 50 2.56 25.24 22.47
CA ASP A 50 2.53 25.05 21.02
C ASP A 50 2.38 23.57 20.69
N ILE A 51 1.20 23.19 20.20
CA ILE A 51 0.88 21.79 19.89
C ILE A 51 1.83 21.22 18.83
N ASN A 52 2.41 22.04 17.94
CA ASN A 52 3.35 21.58 16.91
C ASN A 52 4.67 21.08 17.50
N ALA A 53 5.01 21.46 18.73
CA ALA A 53 6.19 20.97 19.44
C ALA A 53 6.13 19.45 19.70
N VAL A 54 4.95 18.83 19.59
CA VAL A 54 4.79 17.36 19.72
C VAL A 54 5.65 16.60 18.71
N TYR A 55 5.85 17.14 17.51
CA TYR A 55 6.70 16.54 16.47
C TYR A 55 8.21 16.64 16.79
N LYS A 56 8.59 17.58 17.67
CA LYS A 56 9.98 17.79 18.08
C LYS A 56 10.35 16.94 19.29
N TYR A 57 9.45 16.84 20.27
CA TYR A 57 9.74 16.24 21.57
C TYR A 57 9.20 14.81 21.76
N THR A 58 8.48 14.27 20.78
CA THR A 58 7.87 12.93 20.91
C THR A 58 8.13 12.06 19.67
N ILE A 59 7.75 10.78 19.76
CA ILE A 59 7.84 9.84 18.65
C ILE A 59 6.96 10.22 17.44
N LYS A 60 5.97 11.11 17.60
CA LYS A 60 5.02 11.49 16.55
C LYS A 60 5.71 11.91 15.25
N GLY A 61 6.86 12.57 15.32
CA GLY A 61 7.64 12.99 14.15
C GLY A 61 8.14 11.85 13.26
N ASN A 62 8.17 10.61 13.75
CA ASN A 62 8.71 9.46 13.01
C ASN A 62 7.84 8.19 13.13
N SER A 63 6.65 8.28 13.71
CA SER A 63 5.78 7.12 13.93
C SER A 63 4.66 6.99 12.92
N VAL A 64 4.36 5.75 12.55
CA VAL A 64 3.23 5.39 11.67
C VAL A 64 2.37 4.33 12.35
N ALA A 65 1.06 4.48 12.34
CA ALA A 65 0.15 3.40 12.71
C ALA A 65 -0.18 2.56 11.47
N VAL A 66 0.03 1.26 11.52
CA VAL A 66 -0.41 0.30 10.50
C VAL A 66 -1.74 -0.29 10.98
N ILE A 67 -2.85 0.22 10.45
CA ILE A 67 -4.21 -0.04 10.94
C ILE A 67 -4.94 -1.01 10.01
N THR A 68 -5.53 -2.06 10.59
CA THR A 68 -6.35 -3.04 9.88
C THR A 68 -7.52 -3.50 10.74
N ASP A 69 -8.57 -4.05 10.13
CA ASP A 69 -9.61 -4.84 10.79
C ASP A 69 -9.50 -6.35 10.47
N GLY A 70 -8.51 -6.73 9.65
CA GLY A 70 -8.30 -8.12 9.22
C GLY A 70 -9.33 -8.66 8.22
N SER A 71 -10.11 -7.79 7.58
CA SER A 71 -11.22 -8.22 6.71
C SER A 71 -10.81 -8.57 5.27
N ALA A 72 -9.59 -8.23 4.84
CA ALA A 72 -9.07 -8.54 3.52
C ALA A 72 -7.55 -8.84 3.53
N VAL A 73 -7.12 -9.73 4.42
CA VAL A 73 -5.70 -10.04 4.60
C VAL A 73 -5.18 -10.88 3.42
N LEU A 74 -4.28 -10.29 2.62
CA LEU A 74 -3.66 -10.94 1.46
C LEU A 74 -4.73 -11.58 0.53
N GLY A 75 -4.54 -12.84 0.14
CA GLY A 75 -5.53 -13.66 -0.57
C GLY A 75 -6.40 -14.53 0.34
N LEU A 76 -6.32 -14.34 1.67
CA LEU A 76 -7.00 -15.18 2.67
C LEU A 76 -8.41 -14.66 3.02
N GLY A 77 -8.71 -13.41 2.66
CA GLY A 77 -10.01 -12.80 2.92
C GLY A 77 -10.15 -12.31 4.36
N ASN A 78 -11.33 -12.50 4.95
CA ASN A 78 -11.64 -12.06 6.30
C ASN A 78 -11.16 -13.11 7.31
N VAL A 79 -10.05 -12.84 7.98
CA VAL A 79 -9.44 -13.73 8.97
C VAL A 79 -9.53 -13.18 10.39
N GLY A 80 -10.03 -11.96 10.55
CA GLY A 80 -10.09 -11.26 11.82
C GLY A 80 -8.77 -10.56 12.21
N PRO A 81 -8.83 -9.68 13.22
CA PRO A 81 -7.72 -8.79 13.57
C PRO A 81 -6.50 -9.52 14.13
N GLU A 82 -6.68 -10.57 14.94
CA GLU A 82 -5.57 -11.33 15.53
C GLU A 82 -4.77 -12.07 14.46
N ALA A 83 -5.46 -12.70 13.51
CA ALA A 83 -4.82 -13.41 12.40
C ALA A 83 -4.13 -12.45 11.40
N ALA A 84 -4.54 -11.18 11.36
CA ALA A 84 -3.89 -10.15 10.55
C ALA A 84 -2.58 -9.64 11.17
N LEU A 85 -2.40 -9.78 12.49
CA LEU A 85 -1.28 -9.17 13.22
C LEU A 85 0.10 -9.53 12.67
N PRO A 86 0.41 -10.80 12.27
CA PRO A 86 1.69 -11.11 11.65
C PRO A 86 1.93 -10.32 10.36
N VAL A 87 0.92 -10.07 9.54
CA VAL A 87 1.10 -9.26 8.31
C VAL A 87 1.41 -7.81 8.66
N MET A 88 0.69 -7.25 9.65
CA MET A 88 0.90 -5.87 10.10
C MET A 88 2.29 -5.67 10.74
N GLU A 89 2.76 -6.63 11.54
CA GLU A 89 4.14 -6.63 12.04
C GLU A 89 5.17 -6.65 10.90
N GLY A 90 4.91 -7.44 9.85
CA GLY A 90 5.78 -7.49 8.67
C GLY A 90 5.88 -6.14 7.96
N LYS A 91 4.76 -5.43 7.80
CA LYS A 91 4.72 -4.06 7.25
C LYS A 91 5.52 -3.10 8.12
N ALA A 92 5.38 -3.19 9.45
CA ALA A 92 6.12 -2.35 10.38
C ALA A 92 7.65 -2.60 10.33
N VAL A 93 8.08 -3.87 10.18
CA VAL A 93 9.50 -4.20 9.94
C VAL A 93 10.00 -3.56 8.66
N ILE A 94 9.24 -3.63 7.56
CA ILE A 94 9.65 -3.01 6.30
C ILE A 94 9.76 -1.48 6.43
N PHE A 95 8.81 -0.82 7.11
CA PHE A 95 8.93 0.61 7.43
C PHE A 95 10.24 0.94 8.15
N LYS A 96 10.60 0.12 9.15
CA LYS A 96 11.82 0.33 9.93
C LYS A 96 13.08 0.11 9.12
N GLU A 97 13.17 -1.04 8.45
CA GLU A 97 14.37 -1.46 7.73
C GLU A 97 14.63 -0.62 6.47
N PHE A 98 13.57 -0.20 5.76
CA PHE A 98 13.75 0.47 4.47
C PHE A 98 13.79 1.99 4.61
N ALA A 99 13.09 2.55 5.60
CA ALA A 99 12.89 4.00 5.74
C ALA A 99 13.20 4.57 7.13
N GLY A 100 13.63 3.74 8.08
CA GLY A 100 13.91 4.18 9.45
C GLY A 100 12.68 4.64 10.24
N ILE A 101 11.48 4.25 9.79
CA ILE A 101 10.20 4.69 10.37
C ILE A 101 9.82 3.79 11.54
N ASP A 102 9.37 4.38 12.66
CA ASP A 102 8.92 3.67 13.85
C ASP A 102 7.44 3.31 13.70
N ALA A 103 7.14 2.23 12.97
CA ALA A 103 5.77 1.79 12.70
C ALA A 103 5.20 0.82 13.75
N PHE A 104 3.93 0.96 14.08
CA PHE A 104 3.23 0.14 15.08
C PHE A 104 1.98 -0.52 14.48
N PRO A 105 1.81 -1.85 14.58
CA PRO A 105 0.61 -2.53 14.12
C PRO A 105 -0.55 -2.30 15.09
N ILE A 106 -1.74 -1.96 14.55
CA ILE A 106 -2.97 -1.75 15.30
C ILE A 106 -4.10 -2.50 14.58
N CYS A 107 -4.38 -3.72 15.02
CA CYS A 107 -5.50 -4.51 14.53
C CYS A 107 -6.74 -4.21 15.39
N LEU A 108 -7.81 -3.71 14.75
CA LEU A 108 -9.03 -3.29 15.43
C LEU A 108 -10.04 -4.44 15.46
N ALA A 109 -10.55 -4.77 16.64
CA ALA A 109 -11.62 -5.75 16.83
C ALA A 109 -13.02 -5.21 16.51
N THR A 110 -13.14 -4.52 15.37
CA THR A 110 -14.40 -4.03 14.82
C THR A 110 -14.30 -3.97 13.30
N GLN A 111 -15.41 -4.28 12.63
CA GLN A 111 -15.57 -4.10 11.19
C GLN A 111 -16.62 -3.02 10.89
N ASP A 112 -17.10 -2.28 11.89
CA ASP A 112 -17.93 -1.11 11.67
C ASP A 112 -17.07 0.07 11.17
N ALA A 113 -17.42 0.63 10.02
CA ALA A 113 -16.63 1.69 9.40
C ALA A 113 -16.58 2.96 10.27
N LYS A 114 -17.67 3.30 10.96
CA LYS A 114 -17.73 4.51 11.80
C LYS A 114 -16.88 4.35 13.06
N GLU A 115 -16.90 3.17 13.68
CA GLU A 115 -16.05 2.85 14.81
C GLU A 115 -14.57 2.88 14.42
N ILE A 116 -14.21 2.33 13.25
CA ILE A 116 -12.84 2.42 12.73
C ILE A 116 -12.45 3.90 12.55
N ILE A 117 -13.25 4.69 11.82
CA ILE A 117 -12.97 6.12 11.58
C ILE A 117 -12.79 6.88 12.90
N ARG A 118 -13.71 6.67 13.86
CA ARG A 118 -13.66 7.30 15.18
C ARG A 118 -12.38 6.91 15.92
N THR A 119 -12.03 5.62 15.93
CA THR A 119 -10.85 5.10 16.61
C THR A 119 -9.58 5.68 16.02
N VAL A 120 -9.44 5.71 14.68
CA VAL A 120 -8.27 6.31 14.02
C VAL A 120 -8.13 7.79 14.37
N LYS A 121 -9.24 8.55 14.38
CA LYS A 121 -9.24 9.96 14.79
C LYS A 121 -8.76 10.14 16.23
N ILE A 122 -9.23 9.31 17.16
CA ILE A 122 -8.81 9.33 18.58
C ILE A 122 -7.32 9.00 18.74
N LEU A 123 -6.80 8.06 17.95
CA LEU A 123 -5.39 7.65 17.99
C LEU A 123 -4.44 8.63 17.29
N SER A 124 -4.95 9.47 16.39
CA SER A 124 -4.16 10.36 15.55
C SER A 124 -3.16 11.28 16.29
N PRO A 125 -3.38 11.75 17.54
CA PRO A 125 -2.39 12.55 18.25
C PRO A 125 -1.04 11.84 18.45
N THR A 126 -1.01 10.51 18.56
CA THR A 126 0.20 9.71 18.79
C THR A 126 1.08 9.53 17.54
N PHE A 127 0.47 9.51 16.35
CA PHE A 127 1.14 9.10 15.12
C PHE A 127 1.41 10.27 14.18
N GLY A 128 2.52 10.20 13.44
CA GLY A 128 2.85 11.15 12.39
C GLY A 128 2.10 10.89 11.09
N ALA A 129 1.66 9.65 10.87
CA ALA A 129 0.85 9.24 9.73
C ALA A 129 0.10 7.93 10.00
N ILE A 130 -0.90 7.63 9.17
CA ILE A 130 -1.69 6.40 9.22
C ILE A 130 -1.53 5.63 7.91
N ASN A 131 -1.19 4.36 8.01
CA ASN A 131 -1.23 3.39 6.92
C ASN A 131 -2.39 2.43 7.14
N LEU A 132 -3.48 2.57 6.38
CA LEU A 132 -4.57 1.60 6.37
C LEU A 132 -4.13 0.38 5.56
N GLU A 133 -4.48 -0.82 6.02
CA GLU A 133 -4.08 -2.09 5.39
C GLU A 133 -5.18 -3.14 5.49
N ASP A 134 -5.32 -3.96 4.44
CA ASP A 134 -6.13 -5.18 4.45
C ASP A 134 -7.59 -4.98 4.92
N ILE A 135 -8.19 -3.82 4.59
CA ILE A 135 -9.60 -3.53 4.84
C ILE A 135 -10.42 -3.79 3.57
N SER A 136 -11.46 -4.60 3.69
CA SER A 136 -12.32 -5.02 2.57
C SER A 136 -13.05 -3.84 1.90
N ALA A 137 -13.13 -3.91 0.57
CA ALA A 137 -14.02 -3.06 -0.19
C ALA A 137 -15.49 -3.46 0.02
N PRO A 138 -16.44 -2.52 0.05
CA PRO A 138 -16.27 -1.09 -0.23
C PRO A 138 -15.93 -0.22 0.99
N ARG A 139 -15.91 -0.78 2.21
CA ARG A 139 -15.74 -0.02 3.46
C ARG A 139 -14.44 0.75 3.50
N CYS A 140 -13.36 0.16 2.98
CA CYS A 140 -12.06 0.80 2.97
C CYS A 140 -12.02 2.16 2.25
N PHE A 141 -12.86 2.37 1.22
CA PHE A 141 -12.97 3.67 0.54
C PHE A 141 -13.64 4.72 1.41
N GLU A 142 -14.67 4.33 2.17
CA GLU A 142 -15.37 5.23 3.09
C GLU A 142 -14.44 5.65 4.23
N ILE A 143 -13.71 4.69 4.78
CA ILE A 143 -12.74 4.90 5.85
C ILE A 143 -11.60 5.81 5.36
N GLU A 144 -11.00 5.51 4.20
CA GLU A 144 -9.91 6.33 3.65
C GLU A 144 -10.38 7.77 3.37
N GLU A 145 -11.55 7.96 2.76
CA GLU A 145 -12.12 9.28 2.44
C GLU A 145 -12.40 10.10 3.71
N ALA A 146 -13.03 9.50 4.71
CA ALA A 146 -13.38 10.17 5.97
C ALA A 146 -12.16 10.54 6.85
N LEU A 147 -10.99 9.97 6.54
CA LEU A 147 -9.75 10.17 7.27
C LEU A 147 -8.75 11.09 6.55
N GLN A 148 -9.03 11.57 5.34
CA GLN A 148 -8.11 12.49 4.64
C GLN A 148 -7.90 13.83 5.35
N ASP A 149 -8.78 14.21 6.27
CA ASP A 149 -8.87 15.56 6.83
C ASP A 149 -8.41 15.64 8.29
N ILE A 150 -7.76 14.61 8.81
CA ILE A 150 -7.40 14.49 10.24
C ILE A 150 -6.09 15.20 10.62
N GLY A 151 -5.48 15.95 9.69
CA GLY A 151 -4.26 16.74 9.92
C GLY A 151 -2.94 15.96 9.83
N ILE A 152 -2.98 14.65 9.58
CA ILE A 152 -1.82 13.80 9.30
C ILE A 152 -2.10 12.96 8.05
N PRO A 153 -1.08 12.52 7.30
CA PRO A 153 -1.31 11.81 6.06
C PRO A 153 -1.87 10.42 6.34
N VAL A 154 -2.93 10.07 5.60
CA VAL A 154 -3.57 8.76 5.62
C VAL A 154 -3.49 8.16 4.22
N PHE A 155 -2.98 6.93 4.13
CA PHE A 155 -2.83 6.20 2.86
C PHE A 155 -3.38 4.79 3.00
N HIS A 156 -4.07 4.32 1.95
CA HIS A 156 -4.51 2.94 1.83
C HIS A 156 -4.02 2.33 0.51
N ASP A 157 -3.58 1.08 0.59
CA ASP A 157 -3.06 0.30 -0.52
C ASP A 157 -4.18 -0.50 -1.23
N ALA A 158 -5.10 0.22 -1.91
CA ALA A 158 -6.27 -0.41 -2.56
C ALA A 158 -6.13 -0.51 -4.10
N GLY A 159 -6.48 -1.67 -4.67
CA GLY A 159 -6.38 -1.94 -6.11
C GLY A 159 -7.20 -1.02 -7.03
N THR A 160 -8.30 -0.40 -6.58
CA THR A 160 -9.06 0.56 -7.41
C THR A 160 -8.32 1.89 -7.61
N ALA A 161 -7.30 2.18 -6.80
CA ALA A 161 -6.44 3.35 -6.98
C ALA A 161 -5.69 3.29 -8.32
N ILE A 162 -5.41 2.09 -8.84
CA ILE A 162 -4.72 1.88 -10.12
C ILE A 162 -5.50 2.55 -11.25
N ALA A 163 -6.80 2.30 -11.36
CA ALA A 163 -7.63 2.85 -12.44
C ALA A 163 -7.71 4.38 -12.39
N LYS A 164 -7.75 4.96 -11.18
CA LYS A 164 -7.75 6.42 -11.01
C LYS A 164 -6.42 7.05 -11.43
N LEU A 165 -5.29 6.39 -11.17
CA LEU A 165 -3.95 6.85 -11.55
C LEU A 165 -3.66 6.70 -13.05
N LEU A 166 -4.15 5.63 -13.69
CA LEU A 166 -3.90 5.35 -15.11
C LEU A 166 -4.71 6.22 -16.09
N ARG A 167 -5.72 6.95 -15.60
CA ARG A 167 -6.74 7.68 -16.39
C ARG A 167 -6.20 8.87 -17.22
N PHE A 168 -4.90 8.97 -17.44
CA PHE A 168 -4.29 10.01 -18.27
C PHE A 168 -3.23 9.40 -19.21
N PRO A 169 -3.36 9.51 -20.54
CA PRO A 169 -4.54 9.71 -21.40
C PRO A 169 -5.17 8.38 -21.89
N ASN A 170 -5.09 7.30 -21.11
CA ASN A 170 -5.41 5.95 -21.58
C ASN A 170 -6.89 5.57 -21.44
N GLU A 171 -7.42 4.78 -22.38
CA GLU A 171 -8.70 4.07 -22.21
C GLU A 171 -8.50 2.92 -21.22
N VAL A 172 -9.25 2.95 -20.11
CA VAL A 172 -9.20 1.92 -19.06
C VAL A 172 -10.53 1.19 -19.03
N ILE A 173 -10.51 -0.15 -19.10
CA ILE A 173 -11.67 -1.01 -18.87
C ILE A 173 -11.45 -1.76 -17.56
N ILE A 174 -12.43 -1.69 -16.66
CA ILE A 174 -12.37 -2.38 -15.36
C ILE A 174 -13.35 -3.54 -15.38
N CYS A 175 -12.88 -4.71 -14.94
CA CYS A 175 -13.72 -5.87 -14.69
C CYS A 175 -13.86 -6.13 -13.18
N ASP A 176 -15.04 -6.54 -12.76
CA ASP A 176 -15.25 -7.15 -11.45
C ASP A 176 -15.69 -8.61 -11.58
N SER A 177 -16.08 -9.24 -10.46
CA SER A 177 -16.52 -10.65 -10.43
C SER A 177 -17.75 -10.95 -11.30
N LYS A 178 -18.43 -9.94 -11.84
CA LYS A 178 -19.61 -10.06 -12.69
C LYS A 178 -19.34 -9.51 -14.11
N GLY A 179 -18.10 -9.20 -14.47
CA GLY A 179 -17.72 -8.71 -15.80
C GLY A 179 -17.40 -7.22 -15.86
N ILE A 180 -17.48 -6.64 -17.06
CA ILE A 180 -17.05 -5.26 -17.34
C ILE A 180 -17.97 -4.26 -16.64
N ILE A 181 -17.36 -3.38 -15.84
CA ILE A 181 -18.01 -2.22 -15.24
C ILE A 181 -18.36 -1.22 -16.34
N ASN A 182 -19.64 -0.86 -16.43
CA ASN A 182 -20.14 0.12 -17.38
C ASN A 182 -21.37 0.86 -16.82
N LYS A 183 -21.72 2.00 -17.43
CA LYS A 183 -22.80 2.89 -16.98
C LYS A 183 -24.19 2.23 -16.95
N LYS A 184 -24.40 1.12 -17.67
CA LYS A 184 -25.68 0.40 -17.77
C LYS A 184 -25.85 -0.69 -16.70
N ARG A 185 -24.80 -1.01 -15.93
CA ARG A 185 -24.88 -1.97 -14.82
C ARG A 185 -25.61 -1.37 -13.62
N THR A 186 -26.67 -2.03 -13.15
CA THR A 186 -27.55 -1.54 -12.07
C THR A 186 -27.12 -1.97 -10.68
N ASP A 187 -26.32 -3.04 -10.56
CA ASP A 187 -25.88 -3.66 -9.31
C ASP A 187 -24.57 -3.06 -8.73
N LEU A 188 -24.08 -1.96 -9.31
CA LEU A 188 -22.84 -1.31 -8.88
C LEU A 188 -23.04 -0.52 -7.58
N ASN A 189 -22.11 -0.67 -6.63
CA ASN A 189 -22.03 0.23 -5.47
C ASN A 189 -21.59 1.66 -5.89
N LYS A 190 -21.68 2.63 -4.97
CA LYS A 190 -21.37 4.05 -5.28
C LYS A 190 -19.97 4.27 -5.87
N TYR A 191 -18.96 3.51 -5.42
CA TYR A 191 -17.58 3.63 -5.89
C TYR A 191 -17.41 3.05 -7.30
N LYS A 192 -18.00 1.88 -7.58
CA LYS A 192 -18.00 1.29 -8.92
C LYS A 192 -18.82 2.12 -9.90
N LYS A 193 -19.92 2.74 -9.48
CA LYS A 193 -20.67 3.74 -10.27
C LYS A 193 -19.77 4.93 -10.61
N GLY A 194 -18.98 5.42 -9.66
CA GLY A 194 -17.97 6.46 -9.90
C GLY A 194 -16.95 6.06 -10.96
N LEU A 195 -16.41 4.83 -10.88
CA LEU A 195 -15.50 4.29 -11.88
C LEU A 195 -16.16 4.19 -13.27
N ALA A 196 -17.38 3.64 -13.35
CA ALA A 196 -18.14 3.54 -14.60
C ALA A 196 -18.38 4.89 -15.30
N LYS A 197 -18.37 6.01 -14.56
CA LYS A 197 -18.51 7.36 -15.14
C LYS A 197 -17.24 7.81 -15.86
N ILE A 198 -16.08 7.32 -15.44
CA ILE A 198 -14.77 7.88 -15.80
C ILE A 198 -13.86 6.89 -16.55
N THR A 199 -14.28 5.64 -16.68
CA THR A 199 -13.59 4.58 -17.43
C THR A 199 -14.54 4.02 -18.50
N ASN A 200 -14.01 3.19 -19.41
CA ASN A 200 -14.79 2.50 -20.43
C ASN A 200 -15.60 3.49 -21.28
N SER A 201 -14.91 4.47 -21.88
CA SER A 201 -15.53 5.51 -22.71
C SER A 201 -16.22 4.91 -23.94
N ARG A 202 -15.71 3.77 -24.42
CA ARG A 202 -16.28 2.99 -25.53
C ARG A 202 -17.59 2.25 -25.17
N GLY A 203 -17.93 2.16 -23.88
CA GLY A 203 -19.15 1.48 -23.44
C GLY A 203 -19.14 -0.04 -23.66
N VAL A 204 -17.95 -0.66 -23.63
CA VAL A 204 -17.75 -2.11 -23.77
C VAL A 204 -18.53 -2.84 -22.67
N LYS A 205 -19.05 -4.02 -23.01
CA LYS A 205 -19.81 -4.91 -22.13
C LYS A 205 -19.28 -6.32 -22.25
N GLY A 206 -19.66 -7.18 -21.30
CA GLY A 206 -19.31 -8.60 -21.32
C GLY A 206 -18.38 -8.98 -20.19
N SER A 207 -17.58 -10.00 -20.47
CA SER A 207 -16.65 -10.68 -19.57
C SER A 207 -15.25 -10.07 -19.60
N LEU A 208 -14.32 -10.66 -18.83
CA LEU A 208 -12.89 -10.35 -18.93
C LEU A 208 -12.33 -10.65 -20.33
N SER A 209 -12.82 -11.71 -20.99
CA SER A 209 -12.36 -12.07 -22.34
C SER A 209 -12.67 -10.94 -23.34
N ASP A 210 -13.87 -10.37 -23.24
CA ASP A 210 -14.32 -9.28 -24.12
C ASP A 210 -13.50 -8.00 -23.90
N ALA A 211 -13.06 -7.76 -22.66
CA ALA A 211 -12.23 -6.61 -22.32
C ALA A 211 -10.81 -6.68 -22.90
N LEU A 212 -10.31 -7.89 -23.15
CA LEU A 212 -8.94 -8.15 -23.57
C LEU A 212 -8.72 -8.11 -25.08
N VAL A 213 -9.79 -8.21 -25.87
CA VAL A 213 -9.71 -8.12 -27.33
C VAL A 213 -9.14 -6.76 -27.73
N GLY A 214 -7.95 -6.79 -28.34
CA GLY A 214 -7.22 -5.58 -28.76
C GLY A 214 -6.71 -4.72 -27.60
N ALA A 215 -6.53 -5.27 -26.40
CA ALA A 215 -5.91 -4.56 -25.28
C ALA A 215 -4.37 -4.59 -25.37
N ASP A 216 -3.71 -3.51 -24.99
CA ASP A 216 -2.23 -3.43 -24.93
C ASP A 216 -1.68 -3.91 -23.57
N VAL A 217 -2.44 -3.67 -22.51
CA VAL A 217 -2.02 -3.93 -21.13
C VAL A 217 -3.13 -4.65 -20.36
N PHE A 218 -2.77 -5.74 -19.69
CA PHE A 218 -3.59 -6.37 -18.65
C PHE A 218 -3.00 -6.09 -17.27
N ILE A 219 -3.85 -5.71 -16.32
CA ILE A 219 -3.48 -5.51 -14.92
C ILE A 219 -4.45 -6.30 -14.03
N GLY A 220 -3.96 -7.41 -13.50
CA GLY A 220 -4.66 -8.27 -12.56
C GLY A 220 -4.24 -7.99 -11.12
N VAL A 221 -5.24 -7.77 -10.27
CA VAL A 221 -5.12 -7.63 -8.80
C VAL A 221 -6.22 -8.41 -8.07
N SER A 222 -6.60 -9.57 -8.61
CA SER A 222 -7.85 -10.24 -8.23
C SER A 222 -7.66 -11.69 -7.79
N LYS A 223 -8.00 -12.66 -8.65
CA LYS A 223 -8.02 -14.09 -8.32
C LYS A 223 -6.97 -14.87 -9.13
N PRO A 224 -6.45 -15.97 -8.58
CA PRO A 224 -5.52 -16.83 -9.31
C PRO A 224 -6.15 -17.44 -10.57
N ASN A 225 -5.33 -17.68 -11.59
CA ASN A 225 -5.67 -18.45 -12.80
C ASN A 225 -6.87 -17.94 -13.64
N ILE A 226 -7.24 -16.67 -13.53
CA ILE A 226 -8.37 -16.11 -14.31
C ILE A 226 -8.01 -15.64 -15.72
N LEU A 227 -6.72 -15.41 -16.00
CA LEU A 227 -6.26 -14.97 -17.32
C LEU A 227 -5.77 -16.18 -18.11
N THR A 228 -6.54 -16.60 -19.12
CA THR A 228 -6.19 -17.77 -19.94
C THR A 228 -5.23 -17.42 -21.08
N THR A 229 -4.57 -18.42 -21.63
CA THR A 229 -3.69 -18.28 -22.79
C THR A 229 -4.44 -17.82 -24.03
N GLU A 230 -5.70 -18.22 -24.17
CA GLU A 230 -6.58 -17.86 -25.28
C GLU A 230 -6.93 -16.39 -25.22
N MET A 231 -7.23 -15.87 -24.02
CA MET A 231 -7.46 -14.44 -23.81
C MET A 231 -6.22 -13.61 -24.19
N ILE A 232 -5.02 -14.03 -23.80
CA ILE A 232 -3.78 -13.31 -24.13
C ILE A 232 -3.56 -13.22 -25.64
N LYS A 233 -3.90 -14.27 -26.40
CA LYS A 233 -3.78 -14.26 -27.87
C LYS A 233 -4.71 -13.25 -28.55
N THR A 234 -5.76 -12.79 -27.88
CA THR A 234 -6.67 -11.75 -28.42
C THR A 234 -6.19 -10.32 -28.19
N MET A 235 -5.14 -10.14 -27.38
CA MET A 235 -4.54 -8.83 -27.11
C MET A 235 -3.76 -8.30 -28.32
N ASN A 236 -3.42 -7.01 -28.30
CA ASN A 236 -2.60 -6.38 -29.34
C ASN A 236 -1.16 -6.94 -29.38
N VAL A 237 -0.41 -6.55 -30.41
CA VAL A 237 1.01 -6.89 -30.53
C VAL A 237 1.81 -6.39 -29.33
N LYS A 238 2.75 -7.21 -28.89
CA LYS A 238 3.61 -6.96 -27.72
C LYS A 238 2.84 -6.66 -26.41
N PRO A 239 1.89 -7.52 -25.98
CA PRO A 239 1.06 -7.23 -24.83
C PRO A 239 1.86 -7.23 -23.53
N ILE A 240 1.49 -6.34 -22.61
CA ILE A 240 2.08 -6.18 -21.29
C ILE A 240 1.13 -6.77 -20.25
N ILE A 241 1.62 -7.70 -19.42
CA ILE A 241 0.81 -8.43 -18.44
C ILE A 241 1.35 -8.21 -17.04
N PHE A 242 0.55 -7.59 -16.18
CA PHE A 242 0.79 -7.49 -14.75
C PHE A 242 -0.16 -8.45 -14.04
N ALA A 243 0.31 -9.61 -13.60
CA ALA A 243 -0.48 -10.63 -12.89
C ALA A 243 -0.07 -10.67 -11.40
N MET A 244 -0.70 -9.83 -10.58
CA MET A 244 -0.25 -9.50 -9.23
C MET A 244 -1.04 -10.19 -8.11
N ALA A 245 -1.98 -11.09 -8.42
CA ALA A 245 -2.60 -11.94 -7.40
C ALA A 245 -1.53 -12.77 -6.65
N ASN A 246 -1.69 -12.89 -5.33
CA ASN A 246 -0.80 -13.66 -4.47
C ASN A 246 -1.62 -14.73 -3.69
N PRO A 247 -1.03 -15.92 -3.42
CA PRO A 247 0.32 -16.37 -3.81
C PRO A 247 0.41 -16.87 -5.26
N ILE A 248 -0.75 -17.14 -5.89
CA ILE A 248 -0.83 -17.63 -7.27
C ILE A 248 -1.33 -16.47 -8.16
N PRO A 249 -0.59 -16.10 -9.22
CA PRO A 249 -0.97 -15.00 -10.11
C PRO A 249 -2.18 -15.36 -11.00
N GLU A 250 -2.76 -14.35 -11.65
CA GLU A 250 -3.83 -14.52 -12.65
C GLU A 250 -3.41 -15.43 -13.80
N VAL A 251 -2.12 -15.43 -14.16
CA VAL A 251 -1.49 -16.34 -15.11
C VAL A 251 -0.02 -16.54 -14.70
N MET A 252 0.53 -17.75 -14.89
CA MET A 252 1.96 -17.98 -14.66
C MET A 252 2.81 -17.32 -15.77
N PRO A 253 3.96 -16.70 -15.45
CA PRO A 253 4.76 -15.97 -16.43
C PRO A 253 5.24 -16.79 -17.63
N ASP A 254 5.57 -18.06 -17.43
CA ASP A 254 5.98 -18.98 -18.49
C ASP A 254 4.83 -19.28 -19.46
N LYS A 255 3.59 -19.45 -18.95
CA LYS A 255 2.39 -19.65 -19.79
C LYS A 255 2.09 -18.41 -20.61
N ALA A 256 2.14 -17.24 -20.00
CA ALA A 256 1.89 -15.98 -20.68
C ALA A 256 2.91 -15.70 -21.80
N LYS A 257 4.21 -15.90 -21.51
CA LYS A 257 5.29 -15.70 -22.50
C LYS A 257 5.18 -16.67 -23.68
N ARG A 258 4.81 -17.93 -23.44
CA ARG A 258 4.63 -18.95 -24.49
C ARG A 258 3.60 -18.56 -25.55
N VAL A 259 2.64 -17.69 -25.23
CA VAL A 259 1.58 -17.26 -26.15
C VAL A 259 1.72 -15.80 -26.60
N GLY A 260 2.92 -15.22 -26.44
CA GLY A 260 3.26 -13.93 -27.04
C GLY A 260 3.30 -12.73 -26.09
N ALA A 261 3.13 -12.92 -24.78
CA ALA A 261 3.31 -11.83 -23.82
C ALA A 261 4.73 -11.23 -23.89
N PHE A 262 4.81 -9.92 -24.11
CA PHE A 262 6.08 -9.22 -24.33
C PHE A 262 6.77 -8.85 -23.03
N ILE A 263 6.00 -8.35 -22.08
CA ILE A 263 6.42 -8.08 -20.71
C ILE A 263 5.45 -8.80 -19.78
N VAL A 264 6.01 -9.49 -18.78
CA VAL A 264 5.22 -10.08 -17.69
C VAL A 264 5.81 -9.63 -16.36
N ALA A 265 4.94 -9.18 -15.47
CA ALA A 265 5.25 -8.74 -14.12
C ALA A 265 4.29 -9.43 -13.13
N THR A 266 4.77 -9.73 -11.92
CA THR A 266 3.96 -10.43 -10.89
C THR A 266 4.27 -9.92 -9.49
N GLY A 267 3.47 -10.30 -8.49
CA GLY A 267 3.77 -10.03 -7.08
C GLY A 267 4.92 -10.89 -6.50
N ARG A 268 5.31 -11.94 -7.22
CA ARG A 268 6.23 -12.98 -6.76
C ARG A 268 7.69 -12.59 -6.95
N SER A 269 8.52 -12.88 -5.93
CA SER A 269 9.95 -12.54 -5.91
C SER A 269 10.82 -13.49 -6.72
N ASP A 270 10.31 -14.67 -7.07
CA ASP A 270 11.03 -15.69 -7.86
C ASP A 270 10.94 -15.44 -9.38
N PHE A 271 10.27 -14.37 -9.81
CA PHE A 271 10.16 -13.97 -11.21
C PHE A 271 10.74 -12.57 -11.48
N PRO A 272 11.21 -12.30 -12.72
CA PRO A 272 11.54 -10.94 -13.13
C PRO A 272 10.35 -9.98 -13.00
N ASN A 273 10.63 -8.68 -12.92
CA ASN A 273 9.63 -7.62 -12.80
C ASN A 273 8.68 -7.83 -11.60
N GLN A 274 9.22 -8.08 -10.41
CA GLN A 274 8.41 -8.15 -9.20
C GLN A 274 7.77 -6.77 -8.91
N VAL A 275 6.43 -6.73 -8.89
CA VAL A 275 5.66 -5.59 -8.42
C VAL A 275 5.36 -5.82 -6.95
N ASN A 276 5.94 -4.99 -6.08
CA ASN A 276 5.76 -5.12 -4.64
C ASN A 276 5.53 -3.74 -4.02
N ASN A 277 4.51 -3.64 -3.16
CA ASN A 277 4.13 -2.37 -2.53
C ASN A 277 5.25 -1.83 -1.61
N ALA A 278 6.13 -2.70 -1.13
CA ALA A 278 7.34 -2.33 -0.39
C ALA A 278 8.35 -1.50 -1.21
N LEU A 279 8.20 -1.43 -2.54
CA LEU A 279 8.93 -0.47 -3.38
C LEU A 279 8.48 0.98 -3.14
N VAL A 280 7.30 1.20 -2.57
CA VAL A 280 6.62 2.50 -2.61
C VAL A 280 6.33 3.04 -1.21
N PHE A 281 5.59 2.28 -0.39
CA PHE A 281 5.07 2.82 0.87
C PHE A 281 6.17 3.35 1.82
N PRO A 282 7.36 2.72 1.97
CA PRO A 282 8.36 3.25 2.90
C PRO A 282 8.83 4.65 2.48
N GLY A 283 9.04 4.84 1.17
CA GLY A 283 9.47 6.12 0.60
C GLY A 283 8.38 7.19 0.68
N ILE A 284 7.12 6.84 0.40
CA ILE A 284 5.99 7.79 0.48
C ILE A 284 5.89 8.35 1.89
N PHE A 285 5.86 7.48 2.89
CA PHE A 285 5.74 7.89 4.28
C PHE A 285 6.99 8.62 4.77
N ARG A 286 8.20 8.24 4.33
CA ARG A 286 9.42 8.98 4.66
C ARG A 286 9.32 10.42 4.19
N GLY A 287 8.98 10.62 2.91
CA GLY A 287 8.79 11.95 2.34
C GLY A 287 7.67 12.74 3.03
N ALA A 288 6.54 12.10 3.34
CA ALA A 288 5.41 12.72 4.00
C ALA A 288 5.75 13.15 5.44
N LEU A 289 6.44 12.31 6.21
CA LEU A 289 6.89 12.62 7.57
C LEU A 289 7.94 13.74 7.57
N ASP A 290 8.94 13.67 6.68
CA ASP A 290 9.98 14.70 6.56
C ASP A 290 9.41 16.07 6.21
N ALA A 291 8.38 16.09 5.35
CA ALA A 291 7.73 17.31 4.91
C ALA A 291 6.57 17.75 5.82
N ARG A 292 6.26 16.99 6.89
CA ARG A 292 5.05 17.16 7.72
C ARG A 292 3.77 17.31 6.89
N ALA A 293 3.64 16.50 5.85
CA ALA A 293 2.50 16.53 4.95
C ALA A 293 1.21 16.24 5.71
N SER A 294 0.18 17.04 5.49
CA SER A 294 -1.15 16.76 6.05
C SER A 294 -1.89 15.65 5.30
N ARG A 295 -1.50 15.35 4.05
CA ARG A 295 -2.11 14.36 3.16
C ARG A 295 -1.14 13.79 2.13
N ILE A 296 -1.46 12.62 1.58
CA ILE A 296 -0.78 12.06 0.40
C ILE A 296 -1.69 12.23 -0.83
N THR A 297 -1.40 13.23 -1.65
CA THR A 297 -2.27 13.66 -2.75
C THR A 297 -2.11 12.78 -4.01
N PRO A 298 -3.08 12.81 -4.95
CA PRO A 298 -2.89 12.17 -6.26
C PRO A 298 -1.65 12.66 -7.02
N THR A 299 -1.34 13.96 -6.95
CA THR A 299 -0.13 14.55 -7.56
C THR A 299 1.14 13.95 -6.98
N MET A 300 1.19 13.77 -5.65
CA MET A 300 2.28 13.06 -4.98
C MET A 300 2.41 11.62 -5.49
N LYS A 301 1.31 10.87 -5.59
CA LYS A 301 1.32 9.48 -6.09
C LYS A 301 1.89 9.39 -7.52
N VAL A 302 1.52 10.32 -8.41
CA VAL A 302 2.05 10.38 -9.79
C VAL A 302 3.53 10.77 -9.81
N SER A 303 3.94 11.75 -9.00
CA SER A 303 5.35 12.16 -8.86
C SER A 303 6.23 10.98 -8.44
N VAL A 304 5.77 10.23 -7.44
CA VAL A 304 6.44 9.03 -6.94
C VAL A 304 6.55 7.94 -8.00
N ALA A 305 5.48 7.67 -8.76
CA ALA A 305 5.51 6.67 -9.84
C ALA A 305 6.55 7.05 -10.92
N LYS A 306 6.61 8.32 -11.33
CA LYS A 306 7.60 8.82 -12.28
C LYS A 306 9.03 8.71 -11.74
N ALA A 307 9.24 9.11 -10.49
CA ALA A 307 10.55 9.06 -9.85
C ALA A 307 11.07 7.62 -9.69
N LEU A 308 10.20 6.68 -9.31
CA LEU A 308 10.54 5.25 -9.22
C LEU A 308 10.89 4.67 -10.58
N ALA A 309 10.11 4.98 -11.62
CA ALA A 309 10.40 4.55 -13.00
C ALA A 309 11.76 5.07 -13.49
N GLY A 310 12.12 6.31 -13.13
CA GLY A 310 13.40 6.95 -13.47
C GLY A 310 14.65 6.26 -12.89
N LEU A 311 14.50 5.36 -11.90
CA LEU A 311 15.63 4.58 -11.38
C LEU A 311 16.12 3.49 -12.34
N VAL A 312 15.28 3.10 -13.32
CA VAL A 312 15.60 2.11 -14.34
C VAL A 312 15.98 2.84 -15.64
N LYS A 313 17.25 3.27 -15.74
CA LYS A 313 17.75 4.04 -16.90
C LYS A 313 17.59 3.30 -18.25
N ASN A 314 17.86 1.99 -18.24
CA ASN A 314 17.81 1.13 -19.43
C ASN A 314 16.83 -0.03 -19.17
N PRO A 315 15.51 0.20 -19.32
CA PRO A 315 14.53 -0.84 -19.06
C PRO A 315 14.63 -1.96 -20.10
N THR A 316 14.46 -3.20 -19.65
CA THR A 316 14.38 -4.38 -20.53
C THR A 316 13.07 -5.12 -20.27
N ARG A 317 12.73 -6.10 -21.12
CA ARG A 317 11.53 -6.94 -20.91
C ARG A 317 11.52 -7.65 -19.55
N GLN A 318 12.69 -7.83 -18.93
CA GLN A 318 12.87 -8.51 -17.64
C GLN A 318 13.22 -7.56 -16.50
N LYS A 319 13.37 -6.26 -16.78
CA LYS A 319 13.74 -5.24 -15.78
C LYS A 319 13.04 -3.92 -16.09
N ILE A 320 11.79 -3.81 -15.67
CA ILE A 320 10.98 -2.58 -15.74
C ILE A 320 10.88 -1.85 -14.39
N LEU A 321 11.29 -2.50 -13.30
CA LEU A 321 11.29 -1.97 -11.93
C LEU A 321 12.68 -2.12 -11.30
N PRO A 322 13.07 -1.22 -10.37
CA PRO A 322 14.27 -1.42 -9.58
C PRO A 322 14.11 -2.64 -8.64
N PRO A 323 15.20 -3.30 -8.24
CA PRO A 323 15.12 -4.38 -7.27
C PRO A 323 14.70 -3.84 -5.90
N LEU A 324 13.98 -4.66 -5.11
CA LEU A 324 13.38 -4.24 -3.83
C LEU A 324 14.39 -3.66 -2.83
N LYS A 325 15.64 -4.13 -2.87
CA LYS A 325 16.74 -3.69 -1.99
C LYS A 325 17.57 -2.55 -2.57
N ASP A 326 17.14 -1.89 -3.65
CA ASP A 326 17.86 -0.75 -4.21
C ASP A 326 17.82 0.43 -3.21
N PRO A 327 18.97 0.82 -2.62
CA PRO A 327 19.00 1.84 -1.56
C PRO A 327 18.59 3.23 -2.05
N ARG A 328 18.50 3.43 -3.37
CA ARG A 328 18.09 4.70 -3.98
C ARG A 328 16.58 4.91 -3.96
N ILE A 329 15.78 3.85 -3.76
CA ILE A 329 14.31 3.91 -3.82
C ILE A 329 13.76 4.92 -2.81
N VAL A 330 14.01 4.73 -1.52
CA VAL A 330 13.43 5.56 -0.46
C VAL A 330 13.86 7.04 -0.59
N PRO A 331 15.15 7.38 -0.76
CA PRO A 331 15.56 8.77 -0.98
C PRO A 331 14.93 9.42 -2.22
N THR A 332 14.78 8.65 -3.31
CA THR A 332 14.20 9.15 -4.57
C THR A 332 12.72 9.44 -4.42
N ILE A 333 11.96 8.53 -3.81
CA ILE A 333 10.53 8.73 -3.54
C ILE A 333 10.31 9.88 -2.54
N ALA A 334 11.08 9.91 -1.45
CA ALA A 334 10.94 10.95 -0.43
C ALA A 334 11.24 12.36 -1.00
N ARG A 335 12.22 12.48 -1.92
CA ARG A 335 12.46 13.71 -2.67
C ARG A 335 11.29 14.07 -3.57
N ALA A 336 10.75 13.11 -4.34
CA ALA A 336 9.63 13.35 -5.23
C ALA A 336 8.36 13.83 -4.52
N ILE A 337 8.14 13.41 -3.26
CA ILE A 337 7.07 13.95 -2.40
C ILE A 337 7.36 15.40 -2.02
N ARG A 338 8.58 15.70 -1.55
CA ARG A 338 8.98 17.05 -1.12
C ARG A 338 8.94 18.09 -2.24
N GLU A 339 9.18 17.68 -3.49
CA GLU A 339 9.16 18.59 -4.64
C GLU A 339 7.75 19.03 -5.04
N VAL A 340 6.70 18.28 -4.65
CA VAL A 340 5.32 18.54 -5.07
C VAL A 340 4.38 18.84 -3.92
N ILE A 341 4.89 18.81 -2.68
CA ILE A 341 4.14 19.29 -1.52
C ILE A 341 3.95 20.80 -1.64
N LYS A 342 2.73 21.26 -1.37
CA LYS A 342 2.38 22.68 -1.35
C LYS A 342 2.10 23.11 0.08
#